data_AF-A0A081BWK3-F1
#
_entry.id   AF-A0A081BWK3-F1
#
_cell.length_a   1.000
_cell.length_b   1.000
_cell.length_c   1.000
_cell.angle_alpha   90.00
_cell.angle_beta   90.00
_cell.angle_gamma   90.00
#
_symmetry.space_group_name_H-M   'P 1'
#
loop_
_entity.id
_entity.type
_entity.pdbx_description
1 polymer ?
#
loop_
_entity_poly.entity_id
_entity_poly.type
_entity_poly.pdbx_seq_one_letter_code
_entity_poly.pdbx_strand_id
1 'polypeptide(L)'
;MRPNLLLGFVAIIIVVILRDNRYAPAALVLMGFGVAIIFWNGDIRRAFEISFTLPPLTLLRLHDVSYTMLLIGLVQIPLSITNAVIATAALIRDYFPDRAVSERKLMINMGVMNMVSACFGGMPMCHGAGGLAGQYYFGARTGGANILEAVLKVHATGISREVNRSVKALL
;
A
#
# COMPACT_ATOMS: atom_id res chain seq x y z
N MET A 1 -5.63 -21.33 5.21
CA MET A 1 -6.81 -21.37 4.32
C MET A 1 -6.39 -22.01 3.01
N ARG A 2 -7.11 -23.02 2.49
CA ARG A 2 -6.81 -23.56 1.15
C ARG A 2 -7.21 -22.52 0.10
N PRO A 3 -6.36 -22.20 -0.88
CA PRO A 3 -6.73 -21.24 -1.93
C PRO A 3 -7.95 -21.78 -2.69
N ASN A 4 -9.05 -21.04 -2.67
CA ASN A 4 -10.26 -21.39 -3.41
C ASN A 4 -10.13 -20.83 -4.83
N LEU A 5 -9.69 -21.68 -5.76
CA LEU A 5 -9.48 -21.31 -7.16
C LEU A 5 -10.72 -20.69 -7.80
N LEU A 6 -11.92 -21.12 -7.39
CA LEU A 6 -13.19 -20.57 -7.88
C LEU A 6 -13.32 -19.07 -7.55
N LEU A 7 -12.99 -18.67 -6.32
CA LEU A 7 -13.01 -17.25 -5.93
C LEU A 7 -11.97 -16.44 -6.71
N GLY A 8 -10.82 -17.03 -7.01
CA GLY A 8 -9.80 -16.43 -7.87
C GLY A 8 -10.33 -16.18 -9.29
N PHE A 9 -10.98 -17.17 -9.91
CA PHE A 9 -11.60 -17.00 -11.22
C PHE A 9 -12.71 -15.95 -11.22
N VAL A 10 -13.58 -15.95 -10.19
CA VAL A 10 -14.63 -14.94 -10.03
C VAL A 10 -14.02 -13.54 -9.93
N ALA A 11 -12.96 -13.37 -9.13
CA ALA A 11 -12.27 -12.09 -9.00
C ALA A 11 -11.69 -11.60 -10.34
N ILE A 12 -11.08 -12.50 -11.13
CA ILE A 12 -10.56 -12.17 -12.47
C ILE A 12 -11.71 -11.71 -13.39
N ILE A 13 -12.83 -12.43 -13.40
CA ILE A 13 -14.00 -12.07 -14.21
C ILE A 13 -14.51 -10.68 -13.83
N ILE A 14 -14.62 -10.38 -12.53
CA ILE A 14 -15.02 -9.05 -12.04
C ILE A 14 -14.08 -7.97 -12.57
N VAL A 15 -12.76 -8.18 -12.51
CA VAL A 15 -11.77 -7.21 -13.02
C VAL A 15 -11.91 -7.00 -14.52
N VAL A 16 -12.02 -8.09 -15.31
CA VAL A 16 -12.11 -7.99 -16.77
C VAL A 16 -13.40 -7.32 -17.22
N ILE A 17 -14.53 -7.56 -16.55
CA ILE A 17 -15.81 -6.94 -16.88
C ILE A 17 -15.85 -5.47 -16.45
N LEU A 18 -15.26 -5.13 -15.30
CA LEU A 18 -15.41 -3.81 -14.69
C LEU A 18 -14.22 -2.86 -14.88
N ARG A 19 -13.14 -3.28 -15.55
CA ARG A 19 -11.92 -2.46 -15.76
C ARG A 19 -12.20 -1.07 -16.35
N ASP A 20 -13.17 -0.96 -17.25
CA ASP A 20 -13.50 0.28 -17.95
C ASP A 20 -14.77 0.96 -17.38
N ASN A 21 -15.36 0.40 -16.32
CA ASN A 21 -16.58 0.93 -15.73
C ASN A 21 -16.30 2.04 -14.70
N ARG A 22 -16.54 3.29 -15.12
CA ARG A 22 -16.39 4.50 -14.29
C ARG A 22 -17.26 4.53 -13.00
N TYR A 23 -18.36 3.80 -12.96
CA TYR A 23 -19.30 3.83 -11.81
C TYR A 23 -19.02 2.72 -10.80
N ALA A 24 -18.43 1.60 -11.26
CA ALA A 24 -18.13 0.46 -10.43
C ALA A 24 -16.66 0.03 -10.62
N PRO A 25 -15.68 0.77 -10.07
CA PRO A 25 -14.29 0.40 -10.13
C PRO A 25 -14.10 -1.02 -9.57
N ALA A 26 -13.45 -1.89 -10.35
CA ALA A 26 -13.28 -3.29 -10.00
C ALA A 26 -12.73 -3.50 -8.57
N ALA A 27 -11.79 -2.65 -8.14
CA ALA A 27 -11.22 -2.71 -6.79
C ALA A 27 -12.26 -2.52 -5.67
N LEU A 28 -13.21 -1.60 -5.85
CA LEU A 28 -14.28 -1.36 -4.86
C LEU A 28 -15.28 -2.52 -4.83
N VAL A 29 -15.63 -3.06 -6.00
CA VAL A 29 -16.53 -4.22 -6.10
C VAL A 29 -15.89 -5.45 -5.49
N LEU A 30 -14.61 -5.70 -5.76
CA LEU A 30 -13.86 -6.79 -5.14
C LEU A 30 -13.76 -6.65 -3.62
N MET A 31 -13.51 -5.43 -3.12
CA MET A 31 -13.50 -5.17 -1.69
C MET A 31 -14.87 -5.48 -1.07
N GLY A 32 -15.96 -4.99 -1.66
CA GLY A 32 -17.33 -5.28 -1.21
C GLY A 32 -17.65 -6.77 -1.25
N PHE A 33 -17.22 -7.48 -2.29
CA PHE A 33 -17.38 -8.93 -2.41
C PHE A 33 -16.63 -9.69 -1.31
N GLY A 34 -15.38 -9.31 -1.03
CA GLY A 34 -14.61 -9.88 0.08
C GLY A 34 -15.28 -9.66 1.44
N VAL A 35 -15.77 -8.44 1.68
CA VAL A 35 -16.55 -8.10 2.88
C VAL A 35 -17.82 -8.93 2.97
N ALA A 36 -18.57 -9.10 1.87
CA ALA A 36 -19.78 -9.92 1.83
C ALA A 36 -19.51 -11.39 2.17
N ILE A 37 -18.39 -11.96 1.71
CA ILE A 37 -17.97 -13.32 2.09
C ILE A 37 -17.73 -13.43 3.60
N ILE A 38 -17.08 -12.43 4.20
CA ILE A 38 -16.83 -12.39 5.65
C ILE A 38 -18.16 -12.33 6.42
N PHE A 39 -19.10 -11.50 5.97
CA PHE A 39 -20.45 -11.44 6.54
C PHE A 39 -21.18 -12.78 6.44
N TRP A 40 -21.12 -13.44 5.28
CA TRP A 40 -21.77 -14.73 5.05
C TRP A 40 -21.21 -15.84 5.94
N ASN A 41 -19.90 -15.82 6.20
CA ASN A 41 -19.24 -16.81 7.04
C ASN A 41 -19.40 -16.56 8.56
N GLY A 42 -20.02 -15.45 8.97
CA GLY A 42 -20.29 -15.14 10.38
C GLY A 42 -19.09 -14.61 11.18
N ASP A 43 -17.96 -14.30 10.53
CA ASP A 43 -16.70 -13.88 11.16
C ASP A 43 -16.62 -12.36 11.45
N ILE A 44 -17.76 -11.68 11.59
CA ILE A 44 -17.88 -10.22 11.67
C ILE A 44 -17.09 -9.63 12.85
N ARG A 45 -17.03 -10.33 13.99
CA ARG A 45 -16.36 -9.80 15.20
C ARG A 45 -14.85 -9.63 15.00
N ARG A 46 -14.18 -10.54 14.29
CA ARG A 46 -12.75 -10.39 13.96
C ARG A 46 -12.49 -9.32 12.91
N ALA A 47 -13.43 -9.12 11.99
CA ALA A 47 -13.26 -8.18 10.88
C ALA A 47 -13.26 -6.69 11.31
N PHE A 48 -13.78 -6.37 12.50
CA PHE A 48 -13.97 -4.99 12.96
C PHE A 48 -13.23 -4.66 14.28
N GLU A 49 -12.25 -5.46 14.70
CA GLU A 49 -11.38 -5.10 15.83
C GLU A 49 -10.41 -3.98 15.43
N ILE A 50 -10.89 -2.73 15.50
CA ILE A 50 -10.06 -1.54 15.37
C ILE A 50 -9.31 -1.34 16.69
N SER A 51 -8.07 -1.80 16.73
CA SER A 51 -7.15 -1.52 17.83
C SER A 51 -6.19 -0.39 17.45
N PHE A 52 -6.05 0.59 18.34
CA PHE A 52 -5.00 1.60 18.22
C PHE A 52 -3.78 1.12 18.99
N THR A 53 -2.64 0.96 18.31
CA THR A 53 -1.38 0.58 18.94
C THR A 53 -0.31 1.61 18.62
N LEU A 54 0.37 2.11 19.65
CA LEU A 54 1.51 3.00 19.48
C LEU A 54 2.64 2.28 18.72
N PRO A 55 3.28 2.95 17.75
CA PRO A 55 4.40 2.37 17.03
C PRO A 55 5.55 2.06 17.99
N PRO A 56 6.13 0.84 17.96
CA PRO A 56 7.23 0.48 18.83
C PRO A 56 8.50 1.21 18.40
N LEU A 57 9.30 1.68 19.36
CA LEU A 57 10.66 2.11 19.07
C LEU A 57 11.50 0.87 18.73
N THR A 58 12.08 0.87 17.52
CA THR A 58 12.85 -0.25 16.99
C THR A 58 14.31 0.17 16.83
N LEU A 59 15.22 -0.62 17.41
CA LEU A 59 16.66 -0.39 17.27
C LEU A 59 17.15 -0.87 15.91
N LEU A 60 17.81 0.02 15.17
CA LEU A 60 18.44 -0.31 13.89
C LEU A 60 19.77 -1.03 14.14
N ARG A 61 19.79 -2.36 13.95
CA ARG A 61 21.03 -3.16 14.01
C ARG A 61 21.64 -3.23 12.62
N LEU A 62 22.93 -2.90 12.51
CA LEU A 62 23.65 -2.92 11.22
C LEU A 62 23.61 -4.28 10.52
N HIS A 63 23.60 -5.37 11.30
CA HIS A 63 23.45 -6.73 10.79
C HIS A 63 22.11 -6.94 10.06
N ASP A 64 21.01 -6.44 10.63
CA ASP A 64 19.69 -6.61 10.04
C ASP A 64 19.55 -5.76 8.77
N VAL A 65 20.24 -4.62 8.71
CA VAL A 65 20.30 -3.75 7.53
C VAL A 65 21.03 -4.46 6.38
N SER A 66 22.23 -5.01 6.61
CA SER A 66 22.99 -5.66 5.55
C SER A 66 22.30 -6.93 5.05
N TYR A 67 21.73 -7.74 5.95
CA TYR A 67 20.97 -8.93 5.61
C TYR A 67 19.73 -8.60 4.77
N THR A 68 18.92 -7.62 5.18
CA THR A 68 17.71 -7.20 4.47
C THR A 68 18.04 -6.57 3.11
N MET A 69 19.15 -5.81 3.04
CA MET A 69 19.60 -5.20 1.79
C MET A 69 19.97 -6.25 0.74
N LEU A 70 20.62 -7.34 1.15
CA LEU A 70 20.99 -8.45 0.26
C LEU A 70 19.76 -9.26 -0.19
N LEU A 71 18.82 -9.54 0.70
CA LEU A 71 17.65 -10.37 0.39
C LEU A 71 16.59 -9.65 -0.43
N ILE A 72 16.29 -8.40 -0.09
CA ILE A 72 15.14 -7.67 -0.63
C ILE A 72 15.62 -6.39 -1.33
N GLY A 73 16.58 -5.69 -0.74
CA GLY A 73 17.05 -4.40 -1.22
C GLY A 73 17.48 -4.42 -2.70
N LEU A 74 18.28 -5.42 -3.10
CA LEU A 74 18.76 -5.53 -4.49
C LEU A 74 17.64 -5.61 -5.52
N VAL A 75 16.59 -6.40 -5.23
CA VAL A 75 15.42 -6.54 -6.13
C VAL A 75 14.51 -5.31 -6.05
N GLN A 76 14.44 -4.67 -4.88
CA GLN A 76 13.59 -3.51 -4.64
C GLN A 76 14.14 -2.21 -5.25
N ILE A 77 15.46 -2.10 -5.48
CA ILE A 77 16.08 -0.91 -6.08
C ILE A 77 15.49 -0.62 -7.48
N PRO A 78 15.50 -1.55 -8.45
CA PRO A 78 14.91 -1.32 -9.77
C PRO A 78 13.43 -0.93 -9.69
N LEU A 79 12.64 -1.64 -8.89
CA LEU A 79 11.21 -1.37 -8.74
C LEU A 79 10.95 0.04 -8.17
N SER A 80 11.71 0.44 -7.17
CA SER A 80 11.55 1.75 -6.52
C SER A 80 11.99 2.89 -7.45
N ILE A 81 13.10 2.72 -8.17
CA ILE A 81 13.55 3.72 -9.15
C ILE A 81 12.54 3.85 -10.28
N THR A 82 12.11 2.74 -10.88
CA THR A 82 11.23 2.80 -12.05
C THR A 82 9.82 3.27 -11.70
N ASN A 83 9.20 2.72 -10.65
CA ASN A 83 7.82 3.03 -10.29
C ASN A 83 7.71 4.32 -9.44
N ALA A 84 8.47 4.39 -8.36
CA ALA A 84 8.29 5.44 -7.36
C ALA A 84 9.14 6.71 -7.59
N VAL A 85 10.12 6.66 -8.49
CA VAL A 85 10.94 7.82 -8.87
C VAL A 85 10.62 8.28 -10.29
N ILE A 86 10.96 7.47 -11.31
CA ILE A 86 10.88 7.89 -12.72
C ILE A 86 9.42 8.03 -13.16
N ALA A 87 8.63 6.95 -13.05
CA ALA A 87 7.22 6.99 -13.47
C ALA A 87 6.40 7.98 -12.64
N THR A 88 6.68 8.08 -11.34
CA THR A 88 6.01 9.06 -10.48
C THR A 88 6.37 10.50 -10.85
N ALA A 89 7.64 10.82 -11.10
CA ALA A 89 8.05 12.16 -11.52
C ALA A 89 7.44 12.54 -12.88
N ALA A 90 7.43 11.61 -13.85
CA ALA A 90 6.78 11.80 -15.13
C ALA A 90 5.28 12.08 -14.95
N LEU A 91 4.59 11.27 -14.15
CA LEU A 91 3.16 11.44 -13.90
C LEU A 91 2.82 12.75 -13.19
N ILE A 92 3.66 13.20 -12.26
CA ILE A 92 3.50 14.51 -11.62
C ILE A 92 3.64 15.64 -12.65
N ARG A 93 4.60 15.54 -13.59
CA ARG A 93 4.76 16.54 -14.65
C ARG A 93 3.53 16.58 -15.57
N ASP A 94 2.96 15.43 -15.89
CA ASP A 94 1.78 15.33 -16.75
C ASP A 94 0.51 15.85 -16.06
N TYR A 95 0.30 15.53 -14.78
CA TYR A 95 -0.91 15.90 -14.04
C TYR A 95 -0.85 17.28 -13.40
N PHE A 96 0.36 17.74 -13.04
CA PHE A 96 0.59 18.98 -12.30
C PHE A 96 1.81 19.73 -12.87
N PRO A 97 1.76 20.22 -14.12
CA PRO A 97 2.90 20.84 -14.79
C PRO A 97 3.51 22.00 -14.00
N ASP A 98 2.68 22.82 -13.35
CA ASP A 98 3.11 23.96 -12.53
C ASP A 98 3.75 23.55 -11.19
N ARG A 99 3.72 22.26 -10.84
CA ARG A 99 4.20 21.71 -9.56
C ARG A 99 5.11 20.50 -9.76
N ALA A 100 5.82 20.46 -10.88
CA ALA A 100 6.74 19.37 -11.20
C ALA A 100 7.73 19.10 -10.05
N VAL A 101 7.96 17.83 -9.76
CA VAL A 101 8.92 17.37 -8.75
C VAL A 101 10.01 16.57 -9.44
N SER A 102 11.27 16.87 -9.14
CA SER A 102 12.40 16.13 -9.68
C SER A 102 12.55 14.76 -9.03
N GLU A 103 13.07 13.81 -9.80
CA GLU A 103 13.44 12.46 -9.40
C GLU A 103 14.35 12.50 -8.16
N ARG A 104 15.32 13.43 -8.14
CA ARG A 104 16.22 13.63 -7.00
C ARG A 104 15.46 13.99 -5.73
N LYS A 105 14.47 14.88 -5.83
CA LYS A 105 13.65 15.29 -4.68
C LYS A 105 12.78 14.15 -4.18
N LEU A 106 12.22 13.33 -5.08
CA LEU A 106 11.49 12.12 -4.71
C LEU A 106 12.39 11.10 -4.01
N MET A 107 13.59 10.83 -4.53
CA MET A 107 14.56 9.90 -3.92
C MET A 107 14.96 10.33 -2.51
N ILE A 108 15.34 11.60 -2.33
CA ILE A 108 15.75 12.12 -1.01
C ILE A 108 14.58 12.05 -0.02
N ASN A 109 13.38 12.48 -0.44
CA ASN A 109 12.21 12.43 0.42
C ASN A 109 11.87 11.01 0.84
N MET A 110 11.91 10.05 -0.10
CA MET A 110 11.70 8.64 0.23
C MET A 110 12.77 8.08 1.15
N GLY A 111 14.04 8.43 0.95
CA GLY A 111 15.14 8.01 1.82
C GLY A 111 14.94 8.49 3.26
N VAL A 112 14.61 9.77 3.44
CA VAL A 112 14.32 10.34 4.77
C VAL A 112 13.09 9.68 5.39
N MET A 113 11.98 9.56 4.64
CA MET A 113 10.76 8.94 5.11
C MET A 113 10.98 7.49 5.58
N ASN A 114 11.74 6.70 4.83
CA ASN A 114 12.03 5.31 5.18
C ASN A 114 12.98 5.19 6.36
N MET A 115 13.99 6.07 6.46
CA MET A 115 14.91 6.06 7.59
C MET A 115 14.20 6.39 8.91
N VAL A 116 13.29 7.37 8.88
CA VAL A 116 12.44 7.70 10.03
C VAL A 116 11.49 6.54 10.35
N SER A 117 10.80 6.00 9.34
CA SER A 117 9.85 4.89 9.49
C SER A 117 10.49 3.65 10.12
N ALA A 118 11.74 3.33 9.74
CA ALA A 118 12.45 2.17 10.25
C ALA A 118 12.70 2.23 11.77
N CYS A 119 12.92 3.42 12.33
CA CYS A 119 13.05 3.62 13.79
C CYS A 119 11.75 3.29 14.57
N PHE A 120 10.61 3.22 13.87
CA PHE A 120 9.30 2.91 14.43
C PHE A 120 8.80 1.51 14.03
N GLY A 121 9.68 0.68 13.47
CA GLY A 121 9.33 -0.66 12.96
C GLY A 121 8.38 -0.62 11.77
N GLY A 122 8.32 0.52 11.06
CA GLY A 122 7.46 0.70 9.90
C GLY A 122 7.95 -0.07 8.68
N MET A 123 7.01 -0.47 7.83
CA MET A 123 7.34 -1.08 6.54
C MET A 123 7.92 -0.05 5.56
N PRO A 124 8.70 -0.48 4.55
CA PRO A 124 9.17 0.42 3.50
C PRO A 124 8.02 1.13 2.78
N MET A 125 8.16 2.43 2.55
CA MET A 125 7.16 3.31 1.92
C MET A 125 7.71 3.97 0.65
N CYS A 126 6.82 4.34 -0.28
CA CYS A 126 7.19 5.03 -1.52
C CYS A 126 6.05 5.93 -2.02
N HIS A 127 6.31 6.80 -3.01
CA HIS A 127 5.28 7.67 -3.62
C HIS A 127 4.45 7.01 -4.73
N GLY A 128 4.87 5.83 -5.20
CA GLY A 128 4.20 4.93 -6.16
C GLY A 128 3.29 5.56 -7.22
N ALA A 129 3.68 5.48 -8.50
CA ALA A 129 2.93 6.10 -9.60
C ALA A 129 1.45 5.66 -9.66
N GLY A 130 1.16 4.39 -9.33
CA GLY A 130 -0.20 3.87 -9.30
C GLY A 130 -1.09 4.49 -8.22
N GLY A 131 -0.53 4.81 -7.04
CA GLY A 131 -1.25 5.49 -5.98
C GLY A 131 -1.63 6.91 -6.38
N LEU A 132 -0.65 7.64 -6.94
CA LEU A 132 -0.87 8.98 -7.50
C LEU A 132 -1.91 8.96 -8.63
N ALA A 133 -1.81 8.00 -9.57
CA ALA A 133 -2.76 7.82 -10.65
C ALA A 133 -4.18 7.56 -10.13
N GLY A 134 -4.33 6.67 -9.16
CA GLY A 134 -5.62 6.36 -8.54
C GLY A 134 -6.23 7.58 -7.85
N GLN A 135 -5.46 8.28 -7.04
CA GLN A 135 -5.93 9.51 -6.37
C GLN A 135 -6.34 10.58 -7.40
N TYR A 136 -5.53 10.79 -8.44
CA TYR A 136 -5.86 11.74 -9.50
C TYR A 136 -7.14 11.34 -10.26
N TYR A 137 -7.29 10.05 -10.58
CA TYR A 137 -8.48 9.50 -11.22
C TYR A 137 -9.75 9.77 -10.39
N PHE A 138 -9.68 9.60 -9.07
CA PHE A 138 -10.79 9.90 -8.14
C PHE A 138 -10.93 11.39 -7.78
N GLY A 139 -10.25 12.28 -8.49
CA GLY A 139 -10.46 13.74 -8.37
C GLY A 139 -9.54 14.45 -7.38
N ALA A 140 -8.55 13.78 -6.78
CA ALA A 140 -7.57 14.46 -5.93
C ALA A 140 -6.70 15.40 -6.78
N ARG A 141 -6.56 16.65 -6.33
CA ARG A 141 -5.73 17.68 -6.99
C ARG A 141 -4.72 18.33 -6.05
N THR A 142 -4.68 17.87 -4.80
CA THR A 142 -3.79 18.38 -3.75
C THR A 142 -3.24 17.22 -2.94
N GLY A 143 -2.19 17.47 -2.15
CA GLY A 143 -1.65 16.50 -1.21
C GLY A 143 -2.59 16.12 -0.07
N GLY A 144 -3.78 16.72 0.03
CA GLY A 144 -4.76 16.39 1.07
C GLY A 144 -5.21 14.93 1.03
N ALA A 145 -5.27 14.32 -0.16
CA ALA A 145 -5.58 12.89 -0.30
C ALA A 145 -4.54 12.00 0.39
N ASN A 146 -3.24 12.31 0.24
CA ASN A 146 -2.16 11.60 0.92
C ASN A 146 -2.25 11.72 2.45
N ILE A 147 -2.59 12.92 2.95
CA ILE A 147 -2.72 13.16 4.39
C ILE A 147 -3.91 12.38 4.95
N LEU A 148 -5.06 12.43 4.27
CA LEU A 148 -6.26 11.70 4.68
C LEU A 148 -6.01 10.18 4.68
N GLU A 149 -5.33 9.67 3.66
CA GLU A 149 -4.91 8.27 3.58
C GLU A 149 -4.02 7.88 4.77
N ALA A 150 -3.02 8.70 5.10
CA ALA A 150 -2.14 8.46 6.23
C ALA A 150 -2.90 8.45 7.56
N VAL A 151 -3.79 9.43 7.77
CA VAL A 151 -4.63 9.51 8.97
C VAL A 151 -5.50 8.25 9.08
N LEU A 152 -6.19 7.86 8.01
CA LEU A 152 -7.06 6.68 8.03
C LEU A 152 -6.29 5.39 8.35
N LYS A 153 -5.08 5.22 7.78
CA LYS A 153 -4.24 4.05 8.04
C LYS A 153 -3.72 3.98 9.46
N VAL A 154 -3.38 5.12 10.07
CA VAL A 154 -2.96 5.17 11.49
C VAL A 154 -4.09 4.68 12.40
N HIS A 155 -5.34 5.04 12.11
CA HIS A 155 -6.50 4.58 12.88
C HIS A 155 -6.79 3.08 12.68
N ALA A 156 -6.42 2.51 11.52
CA ALA A 156 -6.65 1.11 11.18
C ALA A 156 -5.52 0.13 11.59
N THR A 157 -4.53 0.57 12.39
CA THR A 157 -3.31 -0.19 12.69
C THR A 157 -3.50 -1.52 13.43
N GLY A 158 -4.66 -1.75 14.07
CA GLY A 158 -5.01 -3.02 14.72
C GLY A 158 -5.09 -4.23 13.79
N ILE A 159 -5.52 -4.02 12.54
CA ILE A 159 -5.74 -5.08 11.54
C ILE A 159 -4.41 -5.73 11.10
N SER A 160 -3.30 -4.99 11.15
CA SER A 160 -1.99 -5.44 10.69
C SER A 160 -1.37 -6.56 11.55
N ARG A 161 -1.66 -6.59 12.86
CA ARG A 161 -1.11 -7.63 13.76
C ARG A 161 -1.71 -9.01 13.48
N GLU A 162 -2.98 -9.09 13.11
CA GLU A 162 -3.67 -10.37 12.82
C GLU A 162 -3.24 -10.94 11.45
N VAL A 163 -3.02 -10.06 10.47
CA VAL A 163 -2.44 -10.44 9.17
C VAL A 163 -0.98 -10.88 9.32
N ASN A 164 -0.15 -10.17 10.08
CA ASN A 164 1.25 -10.56 10.32
C ASN A 164 1.34 -11.89 11.10
N ARG A 165 0.43 -12.14 12.04
CA ARG A 165 0.33 -13.43 12.76
C ARG A 165 -0.09 -14.57 11.82
N SER A 166 -0.96 -14.29 10.86
CA SER A 166 -1.40 -15.26 9.84
C SER A 166 -0.32 -15.55 8.80
N VAL A 167 0.48 -14.54 8.40
CA VAL A 167 1.63 -14.72 7.49
C VAL A 167 2.78 -15.46 8.17
N LYS A 168 3.08 -15.14 9.45
CA LYS A 168 4.06 -15.91 10.25
C LYS A 168 3.62 -17.34 10.59
N ALA A 169 2.34 -17.66 10.47
CA ALA A 169 1.84 -19.03 10.62
C ALA A 169 1.87 -19.83 9.30
N LEU A 170 2.18 -19.15 8.18
CA LEU A 170 2.30 -19.74 6.84
C LEU A 170 3.76 -19.90 6.40
N LEU A 171 4.72 -19.33 7.14
CA LEU A 171 6.17 -19.54 7.02
C LEU A 171 6.63 -20.43 8.19
#